data_AF-A0A3S4ID45-F1
#
_entry.id   AF-A0A3S4ID45-F1
#
_cell.length_a   1.000
_cell.length_b   1.000
_cell.length_c   1.000
_cell.angle_alpha   90.00
_cell.angle_beta   90.00
_cell.angle_gamma   90.00
#
_symmetry.space_group_name_H-M   'P 1'
#
loop_
_entity.id
_entity.type
_entity.pdbx_description
1 polymer ?
#
loop_
_entity_poly.entity_id
_entity_poly.type
_entity_poly.pdbx_seq_one_letter_code
_entity_poly.pdbx_strand_id
1 'polypeptide(L)' 'MKIIALTDIFAGSVNNEFVRYLSRENFHLLQGLTCRWLSISLCRENDGNTTHTIMTALADSKENIQYWQSNYHQRHAKR' A
#
# COMPACT_ATOMS: atom_id res chain seq x y z
N MET A 1 21.05 2.66 4.40
CA MET A 1 20.02 1.63 4.63
C MET A 1 18.66 2.32 4.63
N LYS A 2 17.71 1.90 3.78
CA LYS A 2 16.35 2.45 3.74
C LYS A 2 15.42 1.56 4.56
N ILE A 3 14.48 2.15 5.29
CA ILE A 3 13.52 1.42 6.11
C ILE A 3 12.10 1.82 5.68
N ILE A 4 11.30 0.81 5.37
CA ILE A 4 9.88 0.97 5.07
C ILE A 4 9.11 0.28 6.20
N ALA A 5 8.47 1.07 7.05
CA ALA A 5 7.58 0.57 8.10
C ALA A 5 6.16 0.46 7.56
N LEU A 6 5.51 -0.67 7.81
CA LEU A 6 4.18 -0.99 7.32
C LEU A 6 3.25 -1.24 8.50
N THR A 7 2.11 -0.55 8.49
CA THR A 7 1.08 -0.68 9.53
C THR A 7 -0.25 -1.05 8.91
N ASP A 8 -1.06 -1.76 9.69
CA ASP A 8 -2.38 -2.25 9.31
C ASP A 8 -3.41 -1.11 9.21
N ILE A 9 -3.42 -0.16 10.16
CA ILE A 9 -4.44 0.89 10.23
C ILE A 9 -3.87 2.30 10.41
N PHE A 10 -4.61 3.30 9.90
CA PHE A 10 -4.37 4.70 10.22
C PHE A 10 -4.74 5.01 11.68
N ALA A 11 -3.91 5.81 12.36
CA ALA A 11 -4.10 6.25 13.75
C ALA A 11 -4.16 5.13 14.81
N GLY A 12 -3.67 3.92 14.51
CA GLY A 12 -3.45 2.89 15.53
C GLY A 12 -2.32 3.25 16.50
N SER A 13 -2.29 2.61 17.68
CA SER A 13 -1.21 2.80 18.67
C SER A 13 0.18 2.53 18.08
N VAL A 14 0.29 1.49 17.26
CA VAL A 14 1.51 1.13 16.53
C VAL A 14 1.93 2.22 15.53
N ASN A 15 0.98 2.76 14.78
CA ASN A 15 1.25 3.85 13.83
C ASN A 15 1.77 5.10 14.56
N ASN A 16 1.15 5.46 15.69
CA ASN A 16 1.57 6.62 16.47
C ASN A 16 2.99 6.46 17.05
N GLU A 17 3.39 5.24 17.41
CA GLU A 17 4.78 4.93 17.76
C GLU A 17 5.73 5.19 16.59
N PHE A 18 5.34 4.85 15.36
CA PHE A 18 6.20 5.02 14.18
C PHE A 18 6.26 6.46 13.64
N VAL A 19 5.29 7.32 13.95
CA VAL A 19 5.27 8.73 13.55
C VAL A 19 6.53 9.48 14.00
N ARG A 20 7.10 9.13 15.17
CA ARG A 20 8.33 9.75 15.69
C ARG A 20 9.56 9.55 14.80
N TYR A 21 9.51 8.59 13.86
CA TYR A 21 10.60 8.28 12.95
C TYR A 21 10.48 8.97 11.59
N LEU A 22 9.39 9.70 11.33
CA LEU A 22 9.19 10.44 10.07
C LEU A 22 10.25 11.53 9.82
N SER A 23 10.92 12.02 10.87
CA SER A 23 12.03 12.98 10.75
C SER A 23 13.31 12.36 10.16
N ARG A 24 13.37 11.03 10.02
CA ARG A 24 14.54 10.34 9.46
C ARG A 24 14.45 10.33 7.93
N GLU A 25 15.51 10.83 7.29
CA GLU A 25 15.60 11.02 5.84
C GLU A 25 15.39 9.74 4.99
N ASN A 26 15.60 8.56 5.58
CA ASN A 26 15.51 7.26 4.91
C ASN A 26 14.37 6.36 5.46
N PHE A 27 13.38 6.96 6.14
CA PHE A 27 12.26 6.24 6.73
C PHE A 27 10.95 6.56 6.02
N HIS A 28 10.24 5.52 5.59
CA HIS A 28 8.92 5.64 4.98
C HIS A 28 7.90 4.86 5.82
N LEU A 29 6.83 5.54 6.24
CA LEU A 29 5.72 4.91 6.95
C LEU A 29 4.54 4.74 6.01
N LEU A 30 4.11 3.50 5.84
CA LEU A 30 2.92 3.14 5.10
C LEU A 30 1.87 2.50 6.01
N GLN A 31 0.62 2.68 5.64
CA GLN A 31 -0.54 2.31 6.45
C GLN A 31 -1.61 1.69 5.55
N GLY A 32 -2.46 0.82 6.10
CA GLY A 32 -3.47 0.13 5.30
C GLY A 32 -2.89 -1.02 4.48
N LEU A 33 -2.03 -1.83 5.10
CA LEU A 33 -1.42 -3.01 4.49
C LEU A 33 -2.44 -3.86 3.72
N THR A 34 -2.18 -4.09 2.43
CA THR A 34 -2.90 -5.07 1.62
C THR A 34 -1.89 -6.09 1.07
N CYS A 35 -2.33 -7.35 0.92
CA CYS A 35 -1.51 -8.41 0.31
C CYS A 35 -1.05 -8.03 -1.12
N ARG A 36 -1.89 -7.32 -1.86
CA ARG A 36 -1.58 -6.81 -3.20
C ARG A 36 -0.39 -5.84 -3.16
N TRP A 37 -0.37 -4.90 -2.22
CA TRP A 37 0.73 -3.95 -2.08
C TRP A 37 2.05 -4.65 -1.77
N LEU A 38 2.06 -5.59 -0.81
CA LEU A 38 3.25 -6.38 -0.48
C LEU A 38 3.84 -7.09 -1.70
N SER A 39 2.97 -7.74 -2.50
CA SER A 39 3.43 -8.46 -3.71
C SER A 39 4.08 -7.54 -4.75
N ILE A 40 3.52 -6.34 -4.95
CA ILE A 40 4.03 -5.39 -5.96
C ILE A 40 5.34 -4.76 -5.50
N SER A 41 5.47 -4.46 -4.21
CA SER A 41 6.68 -3.88 -3.63
C SER A 41 7.87 -4.85 -3.70
N LEU A 42 7.65 -6.14 -3.41
CA LEU A 42 8.69 -7.18 -3.50
C LEU A 42 9.18 -7.39 -4.95
N CYS A 43 8.30 -7.24 -5.94
CA CYS A 43 8.68 -7.35 -7.35
C CYS A 43 9.46 -6.13 -7.90
N ARG A 44 9.49 -5.00 -7.18
CA ARG A 44 10.02 -3.70 -7.65
C ARG A 44 11.22 -3.19 -6.84
N GLU A 45 11.86 -4.02 -6.01
CA GLU A 45 12.94 -3.60 -5.10
C GLU A 45 14.16 -2.94 -5.77
N ASN A 46 14.33 -3.07 -7.09
CA ASN A 46 15.56 -2.68 -7.80
C ASN A 46 15.50 -1.35 -8.58
N ASP A 47 14.38 -0.61 -8.55
CA ASP A 47 14.17 0.58 -9.41
C ASP A 47 14.87 1.87 -8.91
N GLY A 48 15.63 1.82 -7.82
CA GLY A 48 16.42 2.94 -7.29
C GLY A 48 15.62 4.12 -6.68
N ASN A 49 14.40 4.37 -7.15
CA ASN A 49 13.51 5.43 -6.67
C ASN A 49 12.38 4.87 -5.79
N THR A 50 12.68 4.70 -4.51
CA THR A 50 11.77 4.13 -3.49
C THR A 50 10.43 4.87 -3.40
N THR A 51 10.43 6.19 -3.52
CA THR A 51 9.19 6.98 -3.48
C THR A 51 8.31 6.68 -4.68
N HIS A 52 8.91 6.59 -5.87
CA HIS A 52 8.18 6.20 -7.08
C HIS A 52 7.61 4.79 -6.94
N THR A 53 8.40 3.81 -6.50
CA THR A 53 7.94 2.43 -6.27
C THR A 53 6.78 2.37 -5.29
N ILE A 54 6.86 3.10 -4.17
CA ILE A 54 5.80 3.18 -3.15
C ILE A 54 4.51 3.75 -3.76
N MET A 55 4.60 4.86 -4.48
CA MET A 55 3.43 5.54 -5.04
C MET A 55 2.75 4.70 -6.13
N THR A 56 3.54 4.09 -7.02
CA THR A 56 3.00 3.21 -8.07
C THR A 56 2.39 1.94 -7.46
N ALA A 57 3.04 1.31 -6.47
CA ALA A 57 2.48 0.15 -5.78
C ALA A 57 1.17 0.48 -5.02
N LEU A 58 1.06 1.68 -4.45
CA LEU A 58 -0.17 2.17 -3.80
C LEU A 58 -1.30 2.40 -4.80
N ALA A 59 -1.00 3.02 -5.95
CA ALA A 59 -1.98 3.24 -7.01
C ALA A 59 -2.53 1.90 -7.52
N ASP A 60 -1.64 0.98 -7.90
CA ASP A 60 -1.98 -0.37 -8.37
C ASP A 60 -2.79 -1.13 -7.32
N SER A 61 -2.42 -1.03 -6.03
CA SER A 61 -3.15 -1.70 -4.95
C SER A 61 -4.57 -1.16 -4.80
N LYS A 62 -4.79 0.15 -4.96
CA LYS A 62 -6.12 0.76 -4.81
C LYS A 62 -7.06 0.35 -5.94
N GLU A 63 -6.56 0.29 -7.17
CA GLU A 63 -7.35 -0.17 -8.34
C GLU A 63 -7.77 -1.64 -8.20
N ASN A 64 -6.98 -2.44 -7.49
CA ASN A 64 -7.29 -3.84 -7.24
C ASN A 64 -8.29 -4.06 -6.10
N ILE A 65 -8.67 -3.02 -5.35
CA ILE A 65 -9.73 -3.12 -4.35
C ILE A 65 -11.07 -3.08 -5.09
N GLN A 66 -11.74 -4.24 -5.17
CA GLN A 66 -12.98 -4.39 -5.91
C GLN A 66 -14.15 -4.67 -4.97
N TYR A 67 -15.25 -3.91 -5.13
CA TYR A 67 -16.52 -4.22 -4.50
C TYR A 67 -17.31 -5.20 -5.38
N TRP A 68 -17.34 -6.46 -4.96
CA TRP A 68 -17.88 -7.56 -5.76
C TRP A 68 -19.38 -7.44 -6.07
N GLN A 69 -20.18 -6.97 -5.11
CA GLN A 69 -21.63 -6.87 -5.28
C GLN A 69 -22.05 -5.87 -6.36
N SER A 70 -21.29 -4.78 -6.56
CA SER A 70 -21.53 -3.84 -7.67
C SER A 70 -21.24 -4.47 -9.03
N ASN A 71 -20.17 -5.28 -9.11
CA ASN A 71 -19.80 -5.99 -10.34
C ASN A 71 -20.73 -7.18 -10.65
N TYR A 72 -21.43 -7.71 -9.66
CA TYR A 72 -22.34 -8.85 -9.82
C TYR A 72 -23.49 -8.55 -10.79
N HIS A 73 -24.19 -7.42 -10.58
CA HIS A 73 -25.30 -7.03 -11.43
C HIS A 73 -24.87 -6.69 -12.86
N GLN A 74 -23.69 -6.08 -13.05
CA GLN A 74 -23.18 -5.76 -14.39
C GLN A 74 -22.78 -6.99 -15.21
N ARG A 75 -22.31 -8.05 -14.55
CA ARG A 75 -21.91 -9.31 -15.21
C ARG A 75 -23.09 -10.24 -15.49
N HIS A 76 -24.13 -10.20 -14.66
CA HIS A 76 -25.28 -11.12 -14.78
C HIS A 76 -26.55 -10.48 -15.38
N ALA A 77 -26.63 -9.15 -15.53
CA ALA A 77 -27.72 -8.49 -16.26
C ALA A 77 -27.53 -8.47 -17.79
N LYS A 78 -26.39 -8.96 -18.30
CA LYS A 78 -26.08 -9.10 -19.73
C LYS A 78 -26.29 -10.53 -20.26
N ARG A 79 -27.03 -11.38 -19.53
CA ARG A 79 -27.41 -12.73 -19.96
C ARG A 79 -28.91 -12.84 -20.12
#